data_AF-A0A6C0B146-F1
#
_entry.id   AF-A0A6C0B146-F1
#
_cell.length_a   1.000
_cell.length_b   1.000
_cell.length_c   1.000
_cell.angle_alpha   90.00
_cell.angle_beta   90.00
_cell.angle_gamma   90.00
#
_symmetry.space_group_name_H-M   'P 1'
#
loop_
_entity.id
_entity.type
_entity.pdbx_description
1 polymer ?
#
loop_
_entity_poly.entity_id
_entity_poly.type
_entity_poly.pdbx_seq_one_letter_code
_entity_poly.pdbx_strand_id
1 'polypeptide(L)'
;MSSQTSPSAPIIFSGAPNNSPTQSLVLSCIDPRFAYATEQYLYDRYTSNGQSYDHFVLAGSALGGNLTGTGSGSGQCAVLSSNSNWNQTLKDHIQIAITLHNVKEVEILDHLNCGAYGECKGATTGPTGDQNVSLHKTQYISLANSITGTTFFSHNNLLGTTAGNNIFTAGVTGGYFNGYATSPTTTLIDYGGANILTELKGTNSGAKVLVLGCIDPRYSSVLSSFLREYKNVQFVYDLFILAGASIGSNQSYTTFPTTVRAQGNAGSYPNNVLADGRAGIGDLGRQWGPAFFDHLAIARLLHDITEVWVFDHLDCGAYKAIYYGDLSNPDSDVAPHVAEMVKLKANINTYTAAQSPAYSLGFKGFIIDMDGNVGKYVDGNSVYSDTSPSTLAGTPVVPLRDSSDFTRMLKQSMLYREFRSGVTGPVDYRITQSNQNRKTFQFGEIVCGCTGAFPTSSIGDPPR
;
A
#
# COMPACT_ATOMS: atom_id res chain seq x y z
N MET A 1 -0.55 16.12 42.42
CA MET A 1 -0.13 15.35 41.24
C MET A 1 -1.03 15.77 40.11
N SER A 2 -0.52 16.56 39.16
CA SER A 2 -1.34 17.05 38.04
C SER A 2 -1.50 15.90 37.04
N SER A 3 -2.72 15.37 36.90
CA SER A 3 -3.05 14.41 35.85
C SER A 3 -2.96 15.16 34.51
N GLN A 4 -1.81 15.08 33.84
CA GLN A 4 -1.72 15.50 32.45
C GLN A 4 -2.61 14.55 31.64
N THR A 5 -3.83 14.99 31.35
CA THR A 5 -4.69 14.35 30.36
C THR A 5 -4.02 14.52 29.01
N SER A 6 -3.52 13.43 28.43
CA SER A 6 -3.01 13.46 27.06
C SER A 6 -4.11 13.99 26.12
N PRO A 7 -3.75 14.79 25.10
CA PRO A 7 -4.73 15.32 24.15
C PRO A 7 -5.39 14.20 23.34
N SER A 8 -6.68 14.37 23.02
CA SER A 8 -7.43 13.48 22.12
C SER A 8 -6.79 13.44 20.74
N ALA A 9 -6.75 12.28 20.10
CA ALA A 9 -6.26 12.16 18.72
C ALA A 9 -7.18 12.93 17.74
N PRO A 10 -6.64 13.82 16.89
CA PRO A 10 -7.44 14.49 15.88
C PRO A 10 -7.80 13.52 14.75
N ILE A 11 -9.07 13.51 14.34
CA ILE A 11 -9.51 12.91 13.07
C ILE A 11 -9.02 13.83 11.94
N ILE A 12 -8.28 13.26 11.00
CA ILE A 12 -7.63 14.01 9.90
C ILE A 12 -8.15 13.62 8.51
N PHE A 13 -8.92 12.54 8.42
CA PHE A 13 -9.52 12.04 7.19
C PHE A 13 -10.69 11.09 7.51
N SER A 14 -11.59 10.88 6.55
CA SER A 14 -12.67 9.90 6.64
C SER A 14 -12.95 9.33 5.25
N GLY A 15 -13.19 8.02 5.16
CA GLY A 15 -13.57 7.33 3.94
C GLY A 15 -14.39 6.09 4.26
N ALA A 16 -15.29 5.68 3.36
CA ALA A 16 -16.15 4.53 3.62
C ALA A 16 -15.36 3.20 3.52
N PRO A 17 -15.41 2.32 4.54
CA PRO A 17 -14.82 0.99 4.45
C PRO A 17 -15.50 0.13 3.37
N ASN A 18 -14.71 -0.71 2.68
CA ASN A 18 -15.20 -1.63 1.65
C ASN A 18 -15.41 -3.04 2.22
N ASN A 19 -16.63 -3.32 2.71
CA ASN A 19 -17.00 -4.64 3.23
C ASN A 19 -17.41 -5.65 2.14
N SER A 20 -17.07 -5.38 0.88
CA SER A 20 -17.41 -6.27 -0.23
C SER A 20 -16.57 -7.57 -0.20
N PRO A 21 -17.06 -8.67 -0.80
CA PRO A 21 -16.30 -9.91 -0.87
C PRO A 21 -14.93 -9.71 -1.53
N THR A 22 -13.89 -10.23 -0.88
CA THR A 22 -12.53 -10.17 -1.41
C THR A 22 -12.35 -11.22 -2.49
N GLN A 23 -11.87 -10.77 -3.66
CA GLN A 23 -11.69 -11.65 -4.81
C GLN A 23 -10.25 -12.13 -4.94
N SER A 24 -9.27 -11.24 -4.74
CA SER A 24 -7.87 -11.46 -5.10
C SER A 24 -6.92 -10.97 -4.02
N LEU A 25 -5.76 -11.63 -3.91
CA LEU A 25 -4.56 -11.00 -3.36
C LEU A 25 -3.71 -10.47 -4.53
N VAL A 26 -3.46 -9.18 -4.52
CA VAL A 26 -2.64 -8.51 -5.53
C VAL A 26 -1.25 -8.28 -4.97
N LEU A 27 -0.22 -8.76 -5.67
CA LEU A 27 1.18 -8.45 -5.44
C LEU A 27 1.64 -7.36 -6.41
N SER A 28 2.17 -6.24 -5.92
CA SER A 28 2.76 -5.20 -6.76
C SER A 28 4.14 -4.75 -6.29
N CYS A 29 4.81 -3.95 -7.13
CA CYS A 29 6.05 -3.28 -6.75
C CYS A 29 5.78 -2.04 -5.87
N ILE A 30 6.80 -1.63 -5.12
CA ILE A 30 6.82 -0.43 -4.28
C ILE A 30 7.00 0.87 -5.06
N ASP A 31 7.30 0.78 -6.35
CA ASP A 31 7.76 1.90 -7.15
C ASP A 31 6.70 3.03 -7.20
N PRO A 32 7.02 4.23 -6.69
CA PRO A 32 6.04 5.31 -6.52
C PRO A 32 5.51 5.83 -7.87
N ARG A 33 6.25 5.62 -8.97
CA ARG A 33 5.82 6.05 -10.30
C ARG A 33 4.55 5.33 -10.75
N PHE A 34 4.38 4.08 -10.33
CA PHE A 34 3.28 3.22 -10.74
C PHE A 34 2.17 3.08 -9.69
N ALA A 35 2.32 3.71 -8.51
CA ALA A 35 1.33 3.67 -7.45
C ALA A 35 -0.06 4.07 -7.93
N TYR A 36 -0.16 5.19 -8.67
CA TYR A 36 -1.44 5.67 -9.19
C TYR A 36 -2.06 4.75 -10.26
N ALA A 37 -1.26 4.28 -11.21
CA ALA A 37 -1.76 3.39 -12.25
C ALA A 37 -2.24 2.05 -11.65
N THR A 38 -1.52 1.55 -10.64
CA THR A 38 -1.92 0.38 -9.85
C THR A 38 -3.23 0.64 -9.09
N GLU A 39 -3.34 1.74 -8.35
CA GLU A 39 -4.58 2.11 -7.64
C GLU A 39 -5.79 2.19 -8.58
N GLN A 40 -5.62 2.83 -9.73
CA GLN A 40 -6.70 2.99 -10.72
C GLN A 40 -7.14 1.64 -11.29
N TYR A 41 -6.18 0.78 -11.64
CA TYR A 41 -6.46 -0.58 -12.07
C TYR A 41 -7.29 -1.36 -11.05
N LEU A 42 -6.88 -1.31 -9.78
CA LEU A 42 -7.53 -2.05 -8.71
C LEU A 42 -8.93 -1.54 -8.40
N TYR A 43 -9.13 -0.22 -8.50
CA TYR A 43 -10.45 0.37 -8.43
C TYR A 43 -11.34 -0.12 -9.59
N ASP A 44 -10.87 -0.03 -10.83
CA ASP A 44 -11.65 -0.39 -12.01
C ASP A 44 -11.97 -1.89 -12.03
N ARG A 45 -11.01 -2.74 -11.64
CA ARG A 45 -11.18 -4.20 -11.63
C ARG A 45 -12.08 -4.68 -10.50
N TYR A 46 -11.88 -4.21 -9.27
CA TYR A 46 -12.53 -4.78 -8.09
C TYR A 46 -13.55 -3.81 -7.49
N THR A 47 -13.11 -2.63 -7.05
CA THR A 47 -13.95 -1.71 -6.26
C THR A 47 -15.18 -1.24 -7.01
N SER A 48 -15.03 -0.87 -8.29
CA SER A 48 -16.14 -0.40 -9.14
C SER A 48 -17.21 -1.48 -9.37
N ASN A 49 -16.83 -2.75 -9.23
CA ASN A 49 -17.70 -3.92 -9.41
C ASN A 49 -18.24 -4.48 -8.08
N GLY A 50 -18.12 -3.73 -6.97
CA GLY A 50 -18.59 -4.18 -5.65
C GLY A 50 -17.80 -5.38 -5.13
N GLN A 51 -16.49 -5.40 -5.38
CA GLN A 51 -15.56 -6.38 -4.84
C GLN A 51 -14.45 -5.68 -4.06
N SER A 52 -13.67 -6.45 -3.31
CA SER A 52 -12.46 -5.97 -2.65
C SER A 52 -11.27 -6.87 -3.00
N TYR A 53 -10.07 -6.42 -2.62
CA TYR A 53 -8.82 -7.12 -2.86
C TYR A 53 -7.90 -6.89 -1.68
N ASP A 54 -7.06 -7.89 -1.41
CA ASP A 54 -5.92 -7.73 -0.52
C ASP A 54 -4.75 -7.20 -1.34
N HIS A 55 -4.00 -6.24 -0.81
CA HIS A 55 -2.80 -5.72 -1.48
C HIS A 55 -1.57 -6.11 -0.68
N PHE A 56 -0.60 -6.72 -1.35
CA PHE A 56 0.73 -6.98 -0.80
C PHE A 56 1.76 -6.36 -1.72
N VAL A 57 2.83 -5.79 -1.15
CA VAL A 57 3.79 -5.01 -1.92
C VAL A 57 5.20 -5.47 -1.58
N LEU A 58 6.00 -5.77 -2.61
CA LEU A 58 7.42 -6.13 -2.47
C LEU A 58 8.23 -5.35 -3.48
N ALA A 59 9.47 -4.96 -3.12
CA ALA A 59 10.35 -4.37 -4.12
C ALA A 59 10.61 -5.39 -5.25
N GLY A 60 10.27 -5.01 -6.46
CA GLY A 60 10.33 -5.87 -7.64
C GLY A 60 9.22 -6.92 -7.74
N SER A 61 8.13 -6.83 -6.97
CA SER A 61 6.92 -7.67 -7.11
C SER A 61 7.25 -9.16 -7.29
N ALA A 62 7.22 -9.72 -8.52
CA ALA A 62 7.54 -11.11 -8.78
C ALA A 62 8.98 -11.50 -8.37
N LEU A 63 9.97 -10.64 -8.66
CA LEU A 63 11.35 -10.85 -8.22
C LEU A 63 11.40 -10.93 -6.70
N GLY A 64 10.86 -9.91 -6.01
CA GLY A 64 10.85 -9.84 -4.55
C GLY A 64 10.18 -11.06 -3.92
N GLY A 65 9.07 -11.51 -4.51
CA GLY A 65 8.36 -12.72 -4.08
C GLY A 65 9.18 -14.01 -4.28
N ASN A 66 10.18 -14.04 -5.16
CA ASN A 66 11.10 -15.17 -5.32
C ASN A 66 12.33 -15.11 -4.39
N LEU A 67 12.53 -14.02 -3.64
CA LEU A 67 13.69 -13.88 -2.75
C LEU A 67 13.45 -14.60 -1.41
N THR A 68 14.40 -15.44 -1.04
CA THR A 68 14.42 -16.32 0.14
C THR A 68 15.65 -16.10 1.05
N GLY A 69 16.23 -14.90 1.08
CA GLY A 69 17.41 -14.55 1.89
C GLY A 69 18.55 -13.90 1.11
N THR A 70 19.62 -13.52 1.81
CA THR A 70 20.82 -12.93 1.20
C THR A 70 21.32 -13.79 0.04
N GLY A 71 21.40 -13.21 -1.17
CA GLY A 71 21.91 -13.88 -2.37
C GLY A 71 21.01 -14.97 -2.96
N SER A 72 19.76 -15.10 -2.50
CA SER A 72 18.77 -15.98 -3.12
C SER A 72 18.09 -15.31 -4.34
N GLY A 73 17.64 -16.13 -5.29
CA GLY A 73 17.43 -15.69 -6.67
C GLY A 73 18.76 -15.65 -7.42
N SER A 74 18.77 -15.81 -8.73
CA SER A 74 20.01 -15.84 -9.54
C SER A 74 20.68 -14.43 -9.63
N GLY A 75 20.91 -13.76 -8.50
CA GLY A 75 21.42 -12.40 -8.36
C GLY A 75 21.55 -11.95 -6.90
N GLN A 76 22.79 -11.75 -6.48
CA GLN A 76 23.41 -10.80 -5.53
C GLN A 76 22.56 -9.70 -4.82
N CYS A 77 21.32 -9.94 -4.37
CA CYS A 77 20.55 -8.94 -3.62
C CYS A 77 21.15 -8.74 -2.20
N ALA A 78 22.15 -7.87 -2.10
CA ALA A 78 22.94 -7.64 -0.89
C ALA A 78 22.16 -6.87 0.20
N VAL A 79 21.04 -6.25 -0.18
CA VAL A 79 20.17 -5.51 0.75
C VAL A 79 19.36 -6.45 1.63
N LEU A 80 19.10 -7.69 1.19
CA LEU A 80 18.35 -8.65 2.00
C LEU A 80 19.21 -9.29 3.08
N SER A 81 18.68 -9.31 4.30
CA SER A 81 19.30 -10.00 5.43
C SER A 81 19.21 -11.52 5.28
N SER A 82 20.13 -12.24 5.93
CA SER A 82 20.29 -13.69 5.71
C SER A 82 19.13 -14.53 6.26
N ASN A 83 18.26 -13.93 7.06
CA ASN A 83 17.04 -14.53 7.57
C ASN A 83 15.77 -13.96 6.92
N SER A 84 15.90 -13.13 5.89
CA SER A 84 14.77 -12.47 5.24
C SER A 84 14.21 -13.32 4.12
N ASN A 85 13.04 -13.89 4.35
CA ASN A 85 12.33 -14.64 3.33
C ASN A 85 11.13 -13.81 2.92
N TRP A 86 11.31 -12.74 2.13
CA TRP A 86 10.18 -12.05 1.50
C TRP A 86 9.20 -13.04 0.84
N ASN A 87 9.71 -14.13 0.25
CA ASN A 87 8.90 -15.26 -0.20
C ASN A 87 8.05 -15.91 0.90
N GLN A 88 8.62 -16.16 2.09
CA GLN A 88 7.87 -16.73 3.21
C GLN A 88 6.85 -15.73 3.73
N THR A 89 7.22 -14.47 3.89
CA THR A 89 6.28 -13.42 4.29
C THR A 89 5.12 -13.32 3.30
N LEU A 90 5.39 -13.34 1.99
CA LEU A 90 4.35 -13.38 0.95
C LEU A 90 3.44 -14.62 1.10
N LYS A 91 4.02 -15.81 1.28
CA LYS A 91 3.24 -17.05 1.49
C LYS A 91 2.38 -16.99 2.75
N ASP A 92 2.92 -16.47 3.85
CA ASP A 92 2.17 -16.25 5.08
C ASP A 92 1.00 -15.30 4.82
N HIS A 93 1.21 -14.22 4.07
CA HIS A 93 0.15 -13.26 3.75
C HIS A 93 -0.90 -13.82 2.79
N ILE A 94 -0.51 -14.67 1.84
CA ILE A 94 -1.45 -15.46 1.04
C ILE A 94 -2.29 -16.38 1.95
N GLN A 95 -1.67 -17.07 2.90
CA GLN A 95 -2.41 -17.90 3.87
C GLN A 95 -3.37 -17.06 4.72
N ILE A 96 -2.94 -15.89 5.20
CA ILE A 96 -3.79 -14.98 5.98
C ILE A 96 -4.96 -14.45 5.14
N ALA A 97 -4.71 -14.05 3.90
CA ALA A 97 -5.72 -13.58 2.96
C ALA A 97 -6.79 -14.65 2.67
N ILE A 98 -6.38 -15.90 2.48
CA ILE A 98 -7.31 -17.03 2.34
C ILE A 98 -8.15 -17.16 3.61
N THR A 99 -7.49 -17.11 4.76
CA THR A 99 -8.12 -17.45 6.04
C THR A 99 -9.11 -16.39 6.51
N LEU A 100 -8.74 -15.11 6.38
CA LEU A 100 -9.51 -13.99 6.87
C LEU A 100 -10.47 -13.41 5.82
N HIS A 101 -10.07 -13.42 4.55
CA HIS A 101 -10.78 -12.67 3.50
C HIS A 101 -11.31 -13.56 2.36
N ASN A 102 -11.00 -14.86 2.37
CA ASN A 102 -11.47 -15.84 1.37
C ASN A 102 -11.06 -15.48 -0.09
N VAL A 103 -9.81 -15.04 -0.28
CA VAL A 103 -9.28 -14.76 -1.62
C VAL A 103 -9.29 -15.99 -2.52
N LYS A 104 -9.58 -15.79 -3.81
CA LYS A 104 -9.81 -16.87 -4.79
C LYS A 104 -8.78 -16.92 -5.91
N GLU A 105 -7.96 -15.87 -6.02
CA GLU A 105 -6.89 -15.74 -7.00
C GLU A 105 -5.73 -14.94 -6.41
N VAL A 106 -4.57 -15.06 -7.05
CA VAL A 106 -3.43 -14.17 -6.82
C VAL A 106 -3.11 -13.47 -8.13
N GLU A 107 -2.93 -12.16 -8.09
CA GLU A 107 -2.56 -11.36 -9.24
C GLU A 107 -1.21 -10.70 -9.02
N ILE A 108 -0.27 -10.86 -9.96
CA ILE A 108 1.09 -10.32 -9.86
C ILE A 108 1.28 -9.20 -10.88
N LEU A 109 1.52 -7.99 -10.39
CA LEU A 109 1.75 -6.80 -11.19
C LEU A 109 3.22 -6.38 -11.07
N ASP A 110 3.96 -6.59 -12.16
CA ASP A 110 5.32 -6.09 -12.32
C ASP A 110 5.33 -4.70 -12.98
N HIS A 111 6.51 -4.13 -13.16
CA HIS A 111 6.70 -3.01 -14.06
C HIS A 111 8.11 -3.01 -14.63
N LEU A 112 8.24 -2.51 -15.86
CA LEU A 112 9.54 -2.23 -16.44
C LEU A 112 10.15 -0.97 -15.81
N ASN A 113 11.45 -0.81 -16.03
CA ASN A 113 12.32 0.18 -15.44
C ASN A 113 12.43 0.03 -13.92
N CYS A 114 12.42 -1.19 -13.41
CA CYS A 114 12.38 -1.46 -11.96
C CYS A 114 13.77 -1.37 -11.30
N GLY A 115 13.90 -0.53 -10.29
CA GLY A 115 15.14 -0.38 -9.50
C GLY A 115 15.55 -1.68 -8.80
N ALA A 116 14.59 -2.43 -8.24
CA ALA A 116 14.86 -3.71 -7.58
C ALA A 116 15.42 -4.78 -8.54
N TYR A 117 15.00 -4.79 -9.81
CA TYR A 117 15.60 -5.67 -10.82
C TYR A 117 17.02 -5.23 -11.18
N GLY A 118 17.30 -3.93 -11.15
CA GLY A 118 18.67 -3.41 -11.22
C GLY A 118 19.54 -3.94 -10.07
N GLU A 119 19.13 -3.68 -8.83
CA GLU A 119 19.90 -4.00 -7.62
C GLU A 119 20.04 -5.50 -7.35
N CYS A 120 18.95 -6.26 -7.50
CA CYS A 120 18.88 -7.65 -7.06
C CYS A 120 19.03 -8.65 -8.21
N LYS A 121 19.07 -8.18 -9.46
CA LYS A 121 19.17 -9.02 -10.65
C LYS A 121 20.17 -8.55 -11.70
N GLY A 122 20.85 -7.42 -11.47
CA GLY A 122 21.82 -6.88 -12.42
C GLY A 122 21.19 -6.43 -13.75
N ALA A 123 19.89 -6.12 -13.75
CA ALA A 123 19.26 -5.53 -14.92
C ALA A 123 19.85 -4.13 -15.19
N THR A 124 19.70 -3.65 -16.43
CA THR A 124 20.24 -2.34 -16.81
C THR A 124 19.61 -1.25 -15.95
N THR A 125 20.44 -0.45 -15.27
CA THR A 125 20.00 0.69 -14.46
C THR A 125 20.07 2.00 -15.27
N GLY A 126 19.29 3.02 -14.88
CA GLY A 126 19.33 4.36 -15.47
C GLY A 126 17.98 4.89 -15.98
N PRO A 127 17.94 6.04 -16.69
CA PRO A 127 16.70 6.70 -17.11
C PRO A 127 15.80 5.84 -17.99
N THR A 128 16.38 4.98 -18.84
CA THR A 128 15.65 3.98 -19.63
C THR A 128 15.59 2.61 -18.96
N GLY A 129 16.31 2.42 -17.85
CA GLY A 129 16.49 1.20 -17.03
C GLY A 129 16.15 -0.15 -17.65
N ASP A 130 15.55 -1.02 -16.84
CA ASP A 130 15.20 -2.40 -17.20
C ASP A 130 13.98 -2.46 -18.14
N GLN A 131 14.19 -2.70 -19.43
CA GLN A 131 13.08 -2.88 -20.39
C GLN A 131 12.86 -4.35 -20.79
N ASN A 132 13.46 -5.30 -20.08
CA ASN A 132 13.46 -6.70 -20.49
C ASN A 132 12.21 -7.43 -19.98
N VAL A 133 11.14 -7.42 -20.77
CA VAL A 133 9.89 -8.14 -20.47
C VAL A 133 10.12 -9.63 -20.20
N SER A 134 11.05 -10.28 -20.92
CA SER A 134 11.34 -11.70 -20.73
C SER A 134 11.93 -12.01 -19.35
N LEU A 135 12.71 -11.09 -18.79
CA LEU A 135 13.26 -11.20 -17.44
C LEU A 135 12.15 -11.19 -16.39
N HIS A 136 11.23 -10.22 -16.50
CA HIS A 136 10.04 -10.09 -15.63
C HIS A 136 9.13 -11.31 -15.77
N LYS A 137 8.78 -11.70 -16.99
CA LYS A 137 7.96 -12.88 -17.28
C LYS A 137 8.54 -14.16 -16.69
N THR A 138 9.87 -14.31 -16.69
CA THR A 138 10.53 -15.47 -16.07
C THR A 138 10.35 -15.48 -14.55
N GLN A 139 10.47 -14.32 -13.88
CA GLN A 139 10.23 -14.22 -12.44
C GLN A 139 8.76 -14.46 -12.09
N TYR A 140 7.83 -13.89 -12.86
CA TYR A 140 6.40 -14.13 -12.74
C TYR A 140 6.08 -15.63 -12.83
N ILE A 141 6.54 -16.34 -13.88
CA ILE A 141 6.28 -17.78 -14.04
C ILE A 141 6.87 -18.58 -12.88
N SER A 142 8.10 -18.25 -12.45
CA SER A 142 8.74 -18.89 -11.30
C SER A 142 7.91 -18.73 -10.03
N LEU A 143 7.44 -17.51 -9.74
CA LEU A 143 6.66 -17.22 -8.55
C LEU A 143 5.27 -17.86 -8.62
N ALA A 144 4.60 -17.79 -9.77
CA ALA A 144 3.31 -18.43 -10.00
C ALA A 144 3.38 -19.95 -9.78
N ASN A 145 4.45 -20.60 -10.26
CA ASN A 145 4.69 -22.03 -10.02
C ASN A 145 4.96 -22.32 -8.53
N SER A 146 5.69 -21.44 -7.84
CA SER A 146 5.95 -21.56 -6.39
C SER A 146 4.67 -21.43 -5.56
N ILE A 147 3.80 -20.48 -5.91
CA ILE A 147 2.50 -20.28 -5.24
C ILE A 147 1.57 -21.45 -5.50
N THR A 148 1.38 -21.85 -6.76
CA THR A 148 0.51 -22.99 -7.12
C THR A 148 1.01 -24.34 -6.58
N GLY A 149 2.32 -24.49 -6.42
CA GLY A 149 2.93 -25.66 -5.78
C GLY A 149 2.86 -25.66 -4.25
N THR A 150 2.50 -24.53 -3.62
CA THR A 150 2.40 -24.43 -2.16
C THR A 150 1.04 -24.94 -1.69
N THR A 151 1.04 -25.78 -0.66
CA THR A 151 -0.19 -26.20 0.02
C THR A 151 -0.62 -25.12 1.00
N PHE A 152 -1.80 -24.55 0.77
CA PHE A 152 -2.45 -23.63 1.69
C PHE A 152 -3.59 -24.34 2.42
N PHE A 153 -4.12 -23.70 3.46
CA PHE A 153 -5.26 -24.16 4.23
C PHE A 153 -6.49 -23.32 3.92
N SER A 154 -7.62 -23.99 3.70
CA SER A 154 -8.88 -23.38 3.28
C SER A 154 -9.54 -22.50 4.35
N HIS A 155 -10.44 -21.67 3.85
CA HIS A 155 -11.25 -20.70 4.56
C HIS A 155 -12.20 -21.35 5.58
N ASN A 156 -12.00 -21.04 6.87
CA ASN A 156 -12.97 -21.18 7.97
C ASN A 156 -12.54 -20.34 9.20
N ASN A 157 -12.26 -19.04 9.06
CA ASN A 157 -11.98 -18.16 10.22
C ASN A 157 -11.02 -18.78 11.28
N LEU A 158 -9.84 -19.24 10.84
CA LEU A 158 -8.82 -20.00 11.60
C LEU A 158 -9.26 -21.33 12.25
N LEU A 159 -10.52 -21.78 12.13
CA LEU A 159 -11.04 -23.00 12.76
C LEU A 159 -11.80 -23.88 11.75
N GLY A 160 -11.06 -24.78 11.09
CA GLY A 160 -11.59 -25.77 10.15
C GLY A 160 -10.72 -25.87 8.90
N THR A 161 -9.59 -26.57 8.99
CA THR A 161 -8.53 -26.49 7.98
C THR A 161 -8.56 -27.71 7.04
N THR A 162 -9.10 -27.54 5.84
CA THR A 162 -8.81 -28.48 4.75
C THR A 162 -7.58 -27.98 4.01
N ALA A 163 -6.49 -28.74 4.04
CA ALA A 163 -5.28 -28.46 3.28
C ALA A 163 -5.51 -28.79 1.79
N GLY A 164 -4.98 -27.96 0.90
CA GLY A 164 -5.02 -28.26 -0.53
C GLY A 164 -4.40 -27.18 -1.41
N ASN A 165 -4.04 -27.58 -2.63
CA ASN A 165 -3.40 -26.69 -3.60
C ASN A 165 -4.42 -26.05 -4.57
N ASN A 166 -5.66 -26.54 -4.57
CA ASN A 166 -6.74 -26.07 -5.45
C ASN A 166 -7.52 -24.88 -4.85
N ILE A 167 -6.99 -24.22 -3.82
CA ILE A 167 -7.69 -23.14 -3.10
C ILE A 167 -7.89 -21.92 -4.01
N PHE A 168 -7.00 -21.68 -4.97
CA PHE A 168 -7.17 -20.62 -5.97
C PHE A 168 -7.96 -21.12 -7.18
N THR A 169 -9.29 -21.04 -7.09
CA THR A 169 -10.18 -21.45 -8.20
C THR A 169 -9.91 -20.72 -9.52
N ALA A 170 -9.42 -19.47 -9.46
CA ALA A 170 -9.06 -18.68 -10.63
C ALA A 170 -7.53 -18.64 -10.91
N GLY A 171 -6.73 -19.30 -10.08
CA GLY A 171 -5.29 -19.47 -10.28
C GLY A 171 -4.46 -18.22 -10.00
N VAL A 172 -3.29 -18.14 -10.64
CA VAL A 172 -2.37 -17.00 -10.56
C VAL A 172 -2.33 -16.29 -11.92
N THR A 173 -2.63 -15.01 -11.93
CA THR A 173 -2.54 -14.15 -13.13
C THR A 173 -1.40 -13.14 -12.97
N GLY A 174 -0.99 -12.52 -14.07
CA GLY A 174 -0.03 -11.44 -13.97
C GLY A 174 0.13 -10.61 -15.22
N GLY A 175 0.65 -9.41 -15.02
CA GLY A 175 0.97 -8.43 -16.04
C GLY A 175 2.07 -7.50 -15.57
N TYR A 176 2.42 -6.56 -16.43
CA TYR A 176 3.43 -5.56 -16.14
C TYR A 176 3.06 -4.21 -16.71
N PHE A 177 3.41 -3.15 -15.98
CA PHE A 177 3.39 -1.80 -16.51
C PHE A 177 4.61 -1.56 -17.40
N ASN A 178 4.44 -0.96 -18.58
CA ASN A 178 5.57 -0.60 -19.44
C ASN A 178 6.35 0.62 -18.90
N GLY A 179 7.65 0.69 -19.23
CA GLY A 179 8.64 1.42 -18.41
C GLY A 179 9.21 2.71 -18.99
N TYR A 180 8.54 3.37 -19.95
CA TYR A 180 9.11 4.56 -20.60
C TYR A 180 9.18 5.76 -19.66
N ALA A 181 10.35 6.07 -19.10
CA ALA A 181 10.54 7.17 -18.16
C ALA A 181 10.13 8.54 -18.71
N THR A 182 10.30 8.76 -20.02
CA THR A 182 9.90 10.01 -20.69
C THR A 182 8.42 10.07 -21.06
N SER A 183 7.67 8.98 -20.93
CA SER A 183 6.22 9.00 -21.14
C SER A 183 5.51 9.46 -19.86
N PRO A 184 4.56 10.40 -19.93
CA PRO A 184 3.69 10.71 -18.79
C PRO A 184 2.67 9.60 -18.53
N THR A 185 2.56 8.61 -19.41
CA THR A 185 1.67 7.46 -19.30
C THR A 185 2.41 6.13 -19.22
N THR A 186 1.73 5.14 -18.68
CA THR A 186 2.09 3.73 -18.72
C THR A 186 0.89 2.90 -19.15
N THR A 187 1.16 1.73 -19.72
CA THR A 187 0.15 0.74 -20.07
C THR A 187 0.39 -0.51 -19.26
N LEU A 188 -0.64 -1.01 -18.58
CA LEU A 188 -0.67 -2.36 -18.02
C LEU A 188 -0.90 -3.35 -19.15
N ILE A 189 0.01 -4.29 -19.31
CA ILE A 189 -0.04 -5.34 -20.32
C ILE A 189 -0.01 -6.67 -19.58
N ASP A 190 -0.96 -7.56 -19.86
CA ASP A 190 -0.88 -8.92 -19.30
C ASP A 190 0.29 -9.70 -19.92
N TYR A 191 0.74 -10.77 -19.27
CA TYR A 191 1.82 -11.60 -19.82
C TYR A 191 1.41 -12.43 -21.07
N GLY A 192 0.14 -12.34 -21.49
CA GLY A 192 -0.40 -12.82 -22.77
C GLY A 192 -0.27 -11.80 -23.91
N GLY A 193 0.04 -10.54 -23.61
CA GLY A 193 0.22 -9.44 -24.56
C GLY A 193 -1.00 -8.53 -24.75
N ALA A 194 -2.08 -8.70 -23.99
CA ALA A 194 -3.23 -7.82 -24.07
C ALA A 194 -3.02 -6.54 -23.26
N ASN A 195 -3.32 -5.38 -23.86
CA ASN A 195 -3.35 -4.10 -23.16
C ASN A 195 -4.61 -4.05 -22.30
N ILE A 196 -4.45 -3.88 -20.99
CA ILE A 196 -5.56 -3.85 -20.03
C ILE A 196 -6.04 -2.42 -19.79
N LEU A 197 -5.12 -1.51 -19.50
CA LEU A 197 -5.40 -0.09 -19.31
C LEU A 197 -4.17 0.77 -19.61
N THR A 198 -4.40 2.03 -19.96
CA THR A 198 -3.36 3.06 -20.06
C THR A 198 -3.70 4.19 -19.11
N GLU A 199 -2.79 4.50 -18.22
CA GLU A 199 -2.95 5.53 -17.20
C GLU A 199 -1.74 6.44 -17.11
N LEU A 200 -1.89 7.58 -16.45
CA LEU A 200 -0.76 8.43 -16.15
C LEU A 200 0.18 7.77 -15.12
N LYS A 201 1.46 8.12 -15.15
CA LYS A 201 2.45 7.68 -14.17
C LYS A 201 3.28 8.85 -13.65
N GLY A 202 3.80 8.70 -12.44
CA GLY A 202 4.74 9.66 -11.86
C GLY A 202 6.05 9.72 -12.64
N THR A 203 6.70 10.88 -12.60
CA THR A 203 8.04 11.07 -13.19
C THR A 203 9.16 10.95 -12.16
N ASN A 204 8.86 11.16 -10.88
CA ASN A 204 9.80 11.06 -9.78
C ASN A 204 9.91 9.62 -9.28
N SER A 205 11.14 9.09 -9.17
CA SER A 205 11.42 7.82 -8.51
C SER A 205 11.67 7.96 -7.00
N GLY A 206 11.80 9.18 -6.47
CA GLY A 206 11.99 9.41 -5.03
C GLY A 206 10.67 9.37 -4.26
N ALA A 207 10.71 8.78 -3.07
CA ALA A 207 9.62 8.72 -2.10
C ALA A 207 10.09 9.32 -0.78
N LYS A 208 9.25 10.14 -0.15
CA LYS A 208 9.57 10.77 1.14
C LYS A 208 9.13 9.92 2.32
N VAL A 209 8.16 9.03 2.10
CA VAL A 209 7.47 8.30 3.17
C VAL A 209 7.38 6.83 2.81
N LEU A 210 7.80 5.95 3.72
CA LEU A 210 7.43 4.54 3.67
C LEU A 210 6.16 4.36 4.52
N VAL A 211 5.10 3.93 3.87
CA VAL A 211 3.81 3.64 4.50
C VAL A 211 3.76 2.15 4.83
N LEU A 212 3.50 1.83 6.10
CA LEU A 212 3.18 0.48 6.55
C LEU A 212 1.68 0.40 6.86
N GLY A 213 0.95 -0.41 6.09
CA GLY A 213 -0.49 -0.62 6.26
C GLY A 213 -0.85 -2.07 6.62
N CYS A 214 -2.11 -2.28 7.01
CA CYS A 214 -2.68 -3.60 7.23
C CYS A 214 -3.22 -4.19 5.92
N ILE A 215 -3.20 -5.52 5.79
CA ILE A 215 -3.75 -6.25 4.63
C ILE A 215 -5.28 -6.26 4.56
N ASP A 216 -5.96 -5.73 5.58
CA ASP A 216 -7.42 -5.74 5.65
C ASP A 216 -8.06 -5.00 4.45
N PRO A 217 -8.84 -5.69 3.60
CA PRO A 217 -9.36 -5.16 2.34
C PRO A 217 -10.41 -4.07 2.59
N ARG A 218 -11.03 -4.04 3.78
CA ARG A 218 -12.02 -3.03 4.14
C ARG A 218 -11.43 -1.64 4.14
N TYR A 219 -10.16 -1.51 4.51
CA TYR A 219 -9.52 -0.21 4.69
C TYR A 219 -8.51 0.11 3.60
N SER A 220 -8.29 -0.78 2.63
CA SER A 220 -7.37 -0.53 1.51
C SER A 220 -7.78 0.70 0.69
N SER A 221 -9.07 0.86 0.40
CA SER A 221 -9.60 2.05 -0.29
C SER A 221 -9.49 3.33 0.54
N VAL A 222 -9.67 3.24 1.86
CA VAL A 222 -9.53 4.37 2.81
C VAL A 222 -8.07 4.81 2.87
N LEU A 223 -7.13 3.86 3.01
CA LEU A 223 -5.70 4.12 3.00
C LEU A 223 -5.27 4.75 1.67
N SER A 224 -5.66 4.16 0.53
CA SER A 224 -5.38 4.75 -0.78
C SER A 224 -5.95 6.16 -0.87
N SER A 225 -7.19 6.39 -0.46
CA SER A 225 -7.79 7.73 -0.49
C SER A 225 -7.04 8.73 0.39
N PHE A 226 -6.63 8.32 1.59
CA PHE A 226 -5.80 9.13 2.48
C PHE A 226 -4.47 9.52 1.81
N LEU A 227 -3.73 8.55 1.28
CA LEU A 227 -2.43 8.78 0.64
C LEU A 227 -2.56 9.66 -0.62
N ARG A 228 -3.72 9.63 -1.28
CA ARG A 228 -4.06 10.45 -2.45
C ARG A 228 -4.44 11.88 -2.10
N GLU A 229 -5.02 12.12 -0.94
CA GLU A 229 -5.69 13.40 -0.62
C GLU A 229 -4.96 14.20 0.47
N TYR A 230 -4.23 13.52 1.35
CA TYR A 230 -3.50 14.17 2.43
C TYR A 230 -2.24 14.89 1.91
N LYS A 231 -2.05 16.14 2.34
CA LYS A 231 -1.04 17.07 1.78
C LYS A 231 0.38 16.46 1.77
N ASN A 232 1.10 16.64 0.66
CA ASN A 232 2.54 16.40 0.46
C ASN A 232 3.05 14.95 0.41
N VAL A 233 2.16 13.95 0.27
CA VAL A 233 2.56 12.52 0.12
C VAL A 233 2.20 11.90 -1.22
N GLN A 234 1.41 12.63 -2.03
CA GLN A 234 0.92 12.16 -3.33
C GLN A 234 2.11 11.82 -4.25
N PHE A 235 2.14 10.58 -4.75
CA PHE A 235 3.15 10.06 -5.69
C PHE A 235 4.59 10.00 -5.15
N VAL A 236 4.79 10.19 -3.85
CA VAL A 236 6.10 10.17 -3.19
C VAL A 236 6.07 9.29 -1.95
N TYR A 237 5.38 8.16 -2.04
CA TYR A 237 5.34 7.17 -0.97
C TYR A 237 5.66 5.78 -1.51
N ASP A 238 6.33 4.99 -0.68
CA ASP A 238 6.42 3.56 -0.83
C ASP A 238 5.37 2.93 0.06
N LEU A 239 4.78 1.82 -0.38
CA LEU A 239 3.82 1.07 0.42
C LEU A 239 4.39 -0.29 0.75
N PHE A 240 4.26 -0.68 2.01
CA PHE A 240 4.45 -2.04 2.46
C PHE A 240 3.24 -2.44 3.30
N ILE A 241 2.81 -3.69 3.14
CA ILE A 241 1.62 -4.20 3.82
C ILE A 241 2.04 -5.40 4.66
N LEU A 242 1.63 -5.39 5.93
CA LEU A 242 1.70 -6.56 6.80
C LEU A 242 0.36 -6.76 7.51
N ALA A 243 -0.07 -8.00 7.71
CA ALA A 243 -1.21 -8.29 8.56
C ALA A 243 -0.96 -7.72 9.96
N GLY A 244 -1.82 -6.78 10.38
CA GLY A 244 -1.70 -6.06 11.64
C GLY A 244 -0.64 -4.95 11.66
N ALA A 245 -0.03 -4.60 10.52
CA ALA A 245 0.91 -3.49 10.37
C ALA A 245 1.96 -3.40 11.51
N SER A 246 1.71 -2.59 12.55
CA SER A 246 2.62 -2.41 13.66
C SER A 246 2.87 -3.70 14.47
N ILE A 247 1.83 -4.42 14.88
CA ILE A 247 1.99 -5.69 15.63
C ILE A 247 2.62 -6.77 14.76
N GLY A 248 2.27 -6.82 13.47
CA GLY A 248 2.83 -7.77 12.51
C GLY A 248 4.35 -7.64 12.39
N SER A 249 4.85 -6.40 12.34
CA SER A 249 6.28 -6.09 12.35
C SER A 249 6.96 -6.49 13.67
N ASN A 250 6.34 -6.18 14.81
CA ASN A 250 6.96 -6.36 16.12
C ASN A 250 6.98 -7.83 16.57
N GLN A 251 5.99 -8.65 16.19
CA GLN A 251 5.84 -10.00 16.74
C GLN A 251 6.95 -10.98 16.34
N SER A 252 7.77 -10.65 15.33
CA SER A 252 8.96 -11.41 14.93
C SER A 252 10.01 -11.58 16.02
N TYR A 253 10.09 -10.68 16.99
CA TYR A 253 11.24 -10.60 17.88
C TYR A 253 10.89 -10.94 19.32
N THR A 254 11.76 -11.70 19.97
CA THR A 254 11.79 -11.80 21.45
C THR A 254 12.65 -10.69 22.04
N THR A 255 13.73 -10.33 21.33
CA THR A 255 14.60 -9.20 21.64
C THR A 255 15.00 -8.53 20.33
N PHE A 256 14.53 -7.31 20.09
CA PHE A 256 14.90 -6.55 18.90
C PHE A 256 16.29 -5.89 19.07
N PRO A 257 17.13 -5.78 18.01
CA PRO A 257 17.00 -6.38 16.68
C PRO A 257 17.58 -7.81 16.59
N THR A 258 18.13 -8.34 17.68
CA THR A 258 19.08 -9.45 17.63
C THR A 258 18.46 -10.84 17.58
N THR A 259 17.27 -11.02 18.16
CA THR A 259 16.68 -12.34 18.40
C THR A 259 15.28 -12.42 17.79
N VAL A 260 15.20 -13.04 16.60
CA VAL A 260 13.94 -13.48 16.00
C VAL A 260 13.46 -14.72 16.73
N ARG A 261 12.17 -14.81 17.05
CA ARG A 261 11.60 -15.95 17.76
C ARG A 261 11.83 -17.25 16.99
N ALA A 262 11.91 -18.37 17.72
CA ALA A 262 11.97 -19.69 17.12
C ALA A 262 10.65 -20.03 16.41
N GLN A 263 10.70 -20.95 15.44
CA GLN A 263 9.49 -21.51 14.86
C GLN A 263 8.64 -22.18 15.95
N GLY A 264 7.32 -22.06 15.85
CA GLY A 264 6.39 -22.61 16.85
C GLY A 264 6.36 -21.86 18.18
N ASN A 265 7.07 -20.73 18.30
CA ASN A 265 7.16 -19.96 19.53
C ASN A 265 6.40 -18.63 19.39
N ALA A 266 5.53 -18.32 20.35
CA ALA A 266 4.73 -17.09 20.37
C ALA A 266 5.53 -15.82 20.75
N GLY A 267 6.77 -15.99 21.23
CA GLY A 267 7.68 -14.90 21.56
C GLY A 267 7.14 -14.00 22.66
N SER A 268 7.24 -12.68 22.48
CA SER A 268 6.70 -11.68 23.40
C SER A 268 5.16 -11.58 23.37
N TYR A 269 4.48 -12.39 22.56
CA TYR A 269 3.03 -12.35 22.34
C TYR A 269 2.43 -13.70 22.71
N PRO A 270 2.24 -14.03 24.00
CA PRO A 270 1.86 -15.38 24.44
C PRO A 270 0.51 -15.88 23.87
N ASN A 271 -0.37 -14.96 23.48
CA ASN A 271 -1.66 -15.27 22.87
C ASN A 271 -1.59 -15.47 21.35
N ASN A 272 -0.41 -15.36 20.74
CA ASN A 272 -0.25 -15.40 19.30
C ASN A 272 -0.53 -16.79 18.73
N VAL A 273 -1.78 -17.01 18.30
CA VAL A 273 -2.24 -18.29 17.74
C VAL A 273 -1.68 -18.56 16.34
N LEU A 274 -1.14 -17.54 15.66
CA LEU A 274 -0.51 -17.70 14.35
C LEU A 274 0.90 -18.27 14.46
N ALA A 275 1.60 -18.07 15.58
CA ALA A 275 3.03 -18.35 15.69
C ALA A 275 3.38 -19.77 16.17
N ASP A 276 2.47 -20.43 16.87
CA ASP A 276 2.69 -21.72 17.54
C ASP A 276 1.83 -22.86 16.98
N GLY A 277 1.25 -22.63 15.80
CA GLY A 277 0.45 -23.61 15.08
C GLY A 277 -0.96 -23.82 15.65
N ARG A 278 -1.35 -23.13 16.74
CA ARG A 278 -2.71 -23.21 17.31
C ARG A 278 -3.81 -22.85 16.32
N ALA A 279 -3.53 -21.99 15.34
CA ALA A 279 -4.44 -21.66 14.26
C ALA A 279 -4.63 -22.79 13.23
N GLY A 280 -3.85 -23.88 13.28
CA GLY A 280 -3.98 -25.01 12.36
C GLY A 280 -3.59 -24.71 10.90
N ILE A 281 -2.98 -23.55 10.63
CA ILE A 281 -2.57 -23.07 9.30
C ILE A 281 -1.05 -22.94 9.15
N GLY A 282 -0.29 -23.54 10.08
CA GLY A 282 1.17 -23.44 10.16
C GLY A 282 1.66 -22.32 11.10
N ASP A 283 2.97 -22.31 11.33
CA ASP A 283 3.65 -21.30 12.16
C ASP A 283 3.97 -20.07 11.31
N LEU A 284 3.10 -19.08 11.35
CA LEU A 284 3.21 -17.86 10.55
C LEU A 284 3.90 -16.74 11.32
N GLY A 285 4.33 -15.71 10.60
CA GLY A 285 4.71 -14.44 11.20
C GLY A 285 6.18 -14.31 11.54
N ARG A 286 6.97 -15.39 11.54
CA ARG A 286 8.35 -15.34 12.03
C ARG A 286 9.18 -14.31 11.26
N GLN A 287 8.98 -14.22 9.95
CA GLN A 287 9.79 -13.40 9.05
C GLN A 287 9.18 -12.02 8.72
N TRP A 288 8.05 -11.64 9.32
CA TRP A 288 7.37 -10.39 8.97
C TRP A 288 8.18 -9.14 9.38
N GLY A 289 8.70 -9.11 10.61
CA GLY A 289 9.61 -8.06 11.08
C GLY A 289 10.91 -7.97 10.28
N PRO A 290 11.68 -9.06 10.10
CA PRO A 290 12.84 -9.06 9.22
C PRO A 290 12.53 -8.56 7.81
N ALA A 291 11.41 -9.00 7.22
CA ALA A 291 10.97 -8.54 5.91
C ALA A 291 10.69 -7.02 5.91
N PHE A 292 10.02 -6.47 6.93
CA PHE A 292 9.78 -5.03 7.06
C PHE A 292 11.08 -4.22 7.11
N PHE A 293 12.07 -4.63 7.91
CA PHE A 293 13.33 -3.88 8.02
C PHE A 293 14.20 -3.96 6.76
N ASP A 294 14.20 -5.10 6.08
CA ASP A 294 14.81 -5.21 4.74
C ASP A 294 14.09 -4.32 3.72
N HIS A 295 12.75 -4.27 3.81
CA HIS A 295 11.94 -3.44 2.95
C HIS A 295 12.17 -1.94 3.21
N LEU A 296 12.37 -1.55 4.47
CA LEU A 296 12.81 -0.21 4.84
C LEU A 296 14.20 0.10 4.26
N ALA A 297 15.13 -0.85 4.31
CA ALA A 297 16.47 -0.68 3.76
C ALA A 297 16.46 -0.46 2.24
N ILE A 298 15.71 -1.28 1.49
CA ILE A 298 15.61 -1.14 0.04
C ILE A 298 14.87 0.13 -0.35
N ALA A 299 13.80 0.51 0.36
CA ALA A 299 13.06 1.74 0.13
C ALA A 299 13.97 2.97 0.33
N ARG A 300 14.80 2.98 1.39
CA ARG A 300 15.81 4.02 1.59
C ARG A 300 16.84 4.06 0.47
N LEU A 301 17.34 2.90 0.04
CA LEU A 301 18.34 2.80 -1.03
C LEU A 301 17.81 3.34 -2.37
N LEU A 302 16.57 2.98 -2.71
CA LEU A 302 16.00 3.29 -4.02
C LEU A 302 15.38 4.69 -4.07
N HIS A 303 14.75 5.13 -2.97
CA HIS A 303 13.80 6.25 -3.02
C HIS A 303 14.05 7.34 -1.96
N ASP A 304 15.11 7.26 -1.14
CA ASP A 304 15.50 8.28 -0.15
C ASP A 304 14.47 8.57 0.97
N ILE A 305 13.69 7.56 1.40
CA ILE A 305 12.65 7.68 2.44
C ILE A 305 13.09 8.51 3.65
N THR A 306 12.34 9.52 4.07
CA THR A 306 12.66 10.34 5.25
C THR A 306 11.75 10.12 6.45
N GLU A 307 10.59 9.48 6.24
CA GLU A 307 9.61 9.22 7.29
C GLU A 307 9.00 7.82 7.13
N VAL A 308 8.56 7.23 8.24
CA VAL A 308 7.75 6.00 8.27
C VAL A 308 6.38 6.33 8.83
N TRP A 309 5.33 6.00 8.08
CA TRP A 309 3.94 6.22 8.48
C TRP A 309 3.26 4.87 8.66
N VAL A 310 2.67 4.63 9.83
CA VAL A 310 2.06 3.34 10.18
C VAL A 310 0.56 3.50 10.32
N PHE A 311 -0.20 2.65 9.65
CA PHE A 311 -1.66 2.61 9.67
C PHE A 311 -2.12 1.28 10.25
N ASP A 312 -2.54 1.32 11.50
CA ASP A 312 -3.35 0.24 12.06
C ASP A 312 -4.84 0.57 11.87
N HIS A 313 -5.72 -0.37 12.19
CA HIS A 313 -7.15 -0.16 12.21
C HIS A 313 -7.80 -1.00 13.30
N LEU A 314 -8.99 -0.59 13.74
CA LEU A 314 -9.81 -1.36 14.67
C LEU A 314 -10.50 -2.54 13.97
N ASP A 315 -10.97 -3.49 14.76
CA ASP A 315 -11.55 -4.74 14.29
C ASP A 315 -10.55 -5.58 13.45
N CYS A 316 -9.26 -5.56 13.81
CA CYS A 316 -8.19 -6.17 13.03
C CYS A 316 -7.99 -7.66 13.32
N GLY A 317 -8.18 -8.52 12.30
CA GLY A 317 -7.98 -9.96 12.43
C GLY A 317 -6.61 -10.37 12.96
N ALA A 318 -5.56 -9.62 12.62
CA ALA A 318 -4.21 -9.88 13.13
C ALA A 318 -4.06 -9.51 14.62
N TYR A 319 -4.63 -8.41 15.09
CA TYR A 319 -4.63 -8.08 16.53
C TYR A 319 -5.42 -9.10 17.34
N LYS A 320 -6.60 -9.48 16.84
CA LYS A 320 -7.41 -10.56 17.41
C LYS A 320 -6.60 -11.86 17.55
N ALA A 321 -5.85 -12.25 16.52
CA ALA A 321 -5.07 -13.48 16.55
C ALA A 321 -3.75 -13.38 17.34
N ILE A 322 -3.05 -12.25 17.28
CA ILE A 322 -1.69 -12.10 17.85
C ILE A 322 -1.73 -11.59 19.30
N TYR A 323 -2.52 -10.54 19.55
CA TYR A 323 -2.57 -9.86 20.85
C TYR A 323 -3.57 -10.53 21.80
N TYR A 324 -4.80 -10.71 21.33
CA TYR A 324 -5.88 -11.27 22.16
C TYR A 324 -5.90 -12.80 22.14
N GLY A 325 -5.51 -13.42 21.02
CA GLY A 325 -5.65 -14.86 20.81
C GLY A 325 -7.10 -15.32 20.66
N ASP A 326 -8.00 -14.40 20.31
CA ASP A 326 -9.43 -14.63 20.17
C ASP A 326 -9.98 -13.83 18.98
N LEU A 327 -10.36 -14.54 17.92
CA LEU A 327 -10.95 -13.96 16.70
C LEU A 327 -12.35 -13.36 16.91
N SER A 328 -13.05 -13.72 17.97
CA SER A 328 -14.36 -13.16 18.29
C SER A 328 -14.26 -11.80 18.97
N ASN A 329 -13.06 -11.43 19.44
CA ASN A 329 -12.80 -10.13 20.02
C ASN A 329 -13.11 -9.03 18.98
N PRO A 330 -13.86 -7.97 19.34
CA PRO A 330 -14.19 -6.89 18.41
C PRO A 330 -13.00 -5.98 18.09
N ASP A 331 -11.93 -6.04 18.88
CA ASP A 331 -10.74 -5.20 18.74
C ASP A 331 -11.09 -3.71 18.59
N SER A 332 -11.85 -3.19 19.56
CA SER A 332 -12.40 -1.83 19.56
C SER A 332 -11.59 -0.83 20.39
N ASP A 333 -10.53 -1.28 21.06
CA ASP A 333 -9.66 -0.44 21.90
C ASP A 333 -8.42 -0.02 21.10
N VAL A 334 -8.17 1.29 21.03
CA VAL A 334 -6.99 1.83 20.33
C VAL A 334 -5.70 1.66 21.14
N ALA A 335 -5.76 1.45 22.45
CA ALA A 335 -4.58 1.45 23.31
C ALA A 335 -3.54 0.37 22.94
N PRO A 336 -3.91 -0.89 22.63
CA PRO A 336 -2.96 -1.89 22.12
C PRO A 336 -2.29 -1.46 20.81
N HIS A 337 -3.03 -0.83 19.89
CA HIS A 337 -2.47 -0.32 18.63
C HIS A 337 -1.43 0.79 18.86
N VAL A 338 -1.77 1.78 19.70
CA VAL A 338 -0.85 2.87 20.04
C VAL A 338 0.43 2.32 20.70
N ALA A 339 0.29 1.34 21.61
CA ALA A 339 1.43 0.71 22.25
C ALA A 339 2.37 0.02 21.24
N GLU A 340 1.81 -0.71 20.28
CA GLU A 340 2.58 -1.39 19.22
C GLU A 340 3.24 -0.40 18.25
N MET A 341 2.59 0.73 17.92
CA MET A 341 3.22 1.79 17.13
C MET A 341 4.39 2.45 17.87
N VAL A 342 4.25 2.73 19.16
CA VAL A 342 5.34 3.28 19.99
C VAL A 342 6.51 2.29 20.05
N LYS A 343 6.22 0.99 20.21
CA LYS A 343 7.23 -0.08 20.19
C LYS A 343 7.93 -0.16 18.83
N LEU A 344 7.18 -0.12 17.73
CA LEU A 344 7.75 -0.16 16.38
C LEU A 344 8.62 1.07 16.10
N LYS A 345 8.18 2.26 16.50
CA LYS A 345 9.00 3.48 16.42
C LYS A 345 10.34 3.31 17.16
N ALA A 346 10.31 2.75 18.37
CA ALA A 346 11.54 2.49 19.12
C ALA A 346 12.45 1.50 18.38
N ASN A 347 11.90 0.42 17.83
CA ASN A 347 12.64 -0.54 17.01
C ASN A 347 13.26 0.11 15.76
N ILE A 348 12.51 0.98 15.06
CA ILE A 348 13.04 1.75 13.92
C ILE A 348 14.22 2.63 14.35
N ASN A 349 14.09 3.37 15.46
CA ASN A 349 15.20 4.19 15.96
C ASN A 349 16.44 3.35 16.31
N THR A 350 16.25 2.20 16.95
CA THR A 350 17.34 1.25 17.24
C THR A 350 17.99 0.74 15.95
N TYR A 351 17.19 0.40 14.94
CA TYR A 351 17.68 -0.08 13.65
C TYR A 351 18.49 0.99 12.91
N THR A 352 17.98 2.22 12.81
CA THR A 352 18.63 3.29 12.05
C THR A 352 19.87 3.85 12.75
N ALA A 353 19.92 3.79 14.09
CA ALA A 353 21.10 4.13 14.87
C ALA A 353 22.27 3.14 14.68
N ALA A 354 21.97 1.89 14.29
CA ALA A 354 22.97 0.87 14.01
C ALA A 354 23.54 0.92 12.58
N GLN A 355 22.98 1.76 11.69
CA GLN A 355 23.46 1.91 10.32
C GLN A 355 24.71 2.79 10.23
N SER A 356 25.44 2.71 9.10
CA SER A 356 26.64 3.51 8.85
C SER A 356 26.54 4.25 7.50
N PRO A 357 26.40 5.59 7.49
CA PRO A 357 26.22 6.45 8.66
C PRO A 357 24.86 6.22 9.34
N ALA A 358 24.81 6.46 10.65
CA ALA A 358 23.55 6.44 11.38
C ALA A 358 22.63 7.55 10.88
N TYR A 359 21.33 7.30 10.86
CA TYR A 359 20.32 8.27 10.45
C TYR A 359 19.06 8.18 11.31
N SER A 360 18.17 9.17 11.16
CA SER A 360 16.85 9.18 11.79
C SER A 360 15.75 9.25 10.74
N LEU A 361 14.58 8.75 11.09
CA LEU A 361 13.37 8.83 10.28
C LEU A 361 12.29 9.52 11.10
N GLY A 362 11.51 10.39 10.45
CA GLY A 362 10.25 10.86 11.04
C GLY A 362 9.29 9.68 11.24
N PHE A 363 8.41 9.76 12.22
CA PHE A 363 7.43 8.71 12.49
C PHE A 363 6.06 9.29 12.75
N LYS A 364 5.04 8.74 12.07
CA LYS A 364 3.63 9.04 12.31
C LYS A 364 2.83 7.74 12.41
N GLY A 365 1.94 7.67 13.39
CA GLY A 365 1.06 6.52 13.63
C GLY A 365 -0.39 6.94 13.54
N PHE A 366 -1.17 6.21 12.74
CA PHE A 366 -2.57 6.46 12.46
C PHE A 366 -3.40 5.21 12.73
N ILE A 367 -4.62 5.41 13.23
CA ILE A 367 -5.59 4.33 13.42
C ILE A 367 -6.84 4.67 12.60
N ILE A 368 -7.30 3.71 11.82
CA ILE A 368 -8.57 3.76 11.10
C ILE A 368 -9.64 3.10 11.98
N ASP A 369 -10.70 3.83 12.32
CA ASP A 369 -11.83 3.25 13.08
C ASP A 369 -12.80 2.45 12.17
N MET A 370 -13.80 1.83 12.78
CA MET A 370 -14.80 1.00 12.06
C MET A 370 -15.69 1.79 11.10
N ASP A 371 -15.76 3.12 11.26
CA ASP A 371 -16.47 4.02 10.36
C ASP A 371 -15.56 4.56 9.24
N GLY A 372 -14.28 4.19 9.26
CA GLY A 372 -13.26 4.60 8.30
C GLY A 372 -12.69 6.00 8.54
N ASN A 373 -12.86 6.55 9.75
CA ASN A 373 -12.17 7.76 10.15
C ASN A 373 -10.72 7.45 10.51
N VAL A 374 -9.81 8.30 10.03
CA VAL A 374 -8.37 8.19 10.30
C VAL A 374 -8.00 9.18 11.38
N GLY A 375 -7.63 8.67 12.55
CA GLY A 375 -7.07 9.46 13.66
C GLY A 375 -5.55 9.39 13.69
N LYS A 376 -4.88 10.48 14.10
CA LYS A 376 -3.42 10.52 14.30
C LYS A 376 -3.06 10.35 15.77
N TYR A 377 -2.39 9.25 16.12
CA TYR A 377 -2.16 8.83 17.50
C TYR A 377 -0.68 8.89 17.94
N VAL A 378 0.26 8.85 17.00
CA VAL A 378 1.69 9.06 17.27
C VAL A 378 2.22 10.09 16.27
N ASP A 379 2.91 11.13 16.75
CA ASP A 379 3.55 12.14 15.90
C ASP A 379 4.89 12.56 16.50
N GLY A 380 5.98 12.03 15.94
CA GLY A 380 7.29 12.16 16.56
C GLY A 380 7.26 11.63 18.00
N ASN A 381 7.59 12.46 18.98
CA ASN A 381 7.59 12.09 20.41
C ASN A 381 6.22 12.28 21.10
N SER A 382 5.23 12.82 20.40
CA SER A 382 3.89 13.01 20.94
C SER A 382 3.08 11.73 20.80
N VAL A 383 2.41 11.32 21.88
CA VAL A 383 1.45 10.22 21.89
C VAL A 383 0.11 10.76 22.36
N TYR A 384 -0.93 10.58 21.54
CA TYR A 384 -2.28 11.04 21.80
C TYR A 384 -3.10 9.92 22.43
N SER A 385 -4.04 10.26 23.32
CA SER A 385 -4.90 9.28 24.00
C SER A 385 -6.32 9.26 23.46
N ASP A 386 -7.03 8.18 23.78
CA ASP A 386 -8.44 7.94 23.48
C ASP A 386 -9.40 8.69 24.40
N THR A 387 -9.28 10.01 24.58
CA THR A 387 -10.49 10.74 24.96
C THR A 387 -11.36 10.76 23.72
N SER A 388 -12.09 9.64 23.55
CA SER A 388 -13.11 9.30 22.57
C SER A 388 -13.37 10.43 21.58
N PRO A 389 -13.23 10.24 20.26
CA PRO A 389 -13.92 11.13 19.35
C PRO A 389 -15.40 10.92 19.66
N SER A 390 -15.94 11.77 20.54
CA SER A 390 -17.35 12.07 20.52
C SER A 390 -17.63 12.32 19.06
N THR A 391 -18.42 11.44 18.46
CA THR A 391 -19.02 11.65 17.15
C THR A 391 -19.18 13.15 16.98
N LEU A 392 -18.51 13.74 15.98
CA LEU A 392 -18.74 15.12 15.62
C LEU A 392 -20.15 15.14 15.01
N ALA A 393 -21.15 15.00 15.88
CA ALA A 393 -22.54 15.20 15.59
C ALA A 393 -22.63 16.67 15.17
N GLY A 394 -22.78 16.89 13.86
CA GLY A 394 -23.24 18.16 13.35
C GLY A 394 -22.27 19.00 12.54
N THR A 395 -21.12 18.49 12.09
CA THR A 395 -20.44 19.15 10.95
C THR A 395 -20.58 18.24 9.74
N PRO A 396 -21.16 18.69 8.62
CA PRO A 396 -21.25 17.87 7.43
C PRO A 396 -19.84 17.48 7.02
N VAL A 397 -19.50 16.21 7.29
CA VAL A 397 -18.48 15.48 6.53
C VAL A 397 -18.87 15.74 5.09
N VAL A 398 -18.02 16.46 4.35
CA VAL A 398 -18.23 16.63 2.92
C VAL A 398 -18.40 15.22 2.40
N PRO A 399 -19.60 14.85 1.89
CA PRO A 399 -19.75 13.56 1.28
C PRO A 399 -18.72 13.58 0.15
N LEU A 400 -17.71 12.72 0.21
CA LEU A 400 -16.90 12.42 -0.95
C LEU A 400 -17.87 11.76 -1.93
N ARG A 401 -18.58 12.61 -2.68
CA ARG A 401 -19.29 12.26 -3.90
C ARG A 401 -18.25 11.57 -4.76
N ASP A 402 -18.45 10.27 -4.97
CA ASP A 402 -17.69 9.37 -5.83
C ASP A 402 -16.44 10.04 -6.43
N SER A 403 -15.36 10.05 -5.63
CA SER A 403 -14.16 10.86 -5.83
C SER A 403 -13.30 10.38 -6.99
N SER A 404 -13.74 9.34 -7.71
CA SER A 404 -13.03 8.82 -8.87
C SER A 404 -12.84 9.92 -9.92
N ASP A 405 -13.90 10.63 -10.32
CA ASP A 405 -13.78 11.65 -11.39
C ASP A 405 -13.06 12.93 -10.97
N PHE A 406 -13.41 13.52 -9.83
CA PHE A 406 -12.80 14.79 -9.39
C PHE A 406 -11.34 14.60 -8.96
N THR A 407 -11.05 13.54 -8.20
CA THR A 407 -9.68 13.26 -7.77
C THR A 407 -8.83 12.75 -8.93
N ARG A 408 -9.38 11.94 -9.87
CA ARG A 408 -8.70 11.64 -11.15
C ARG A 408 -8.35 12.91 -11.91
N MET A 409 -9.28 13.86 -12.04
CA MET A 409 -9.03 15.12 -12.75
C MET A 409 -7.95 15.99 -12.08
N LEU A 410 -7.99 16.14 -10.75
CA LEU A 410 -6.96 16.88 -10.01
C LEU A 410 -5.58 16.23 -10.21
N LYS A 411 -5.52 14.91 -10.12
CA LYS A 411 -4.29 14.13 -10.34
C LYS A 411 -3.77 14.23 -11.76
N GLN A 412 -4.64 14.13 -12.77
CA GLN A 412 -4.27 14.34 -14.17
C GLN A 412 -3.66 15.72 -14.38
N SER A 413 -4.22 16.76 -13.73
CA SER A 413 -3.67 18.12 -13.82
C SER A 413 -2.30 18.29 -13.14
N MET A 414 -2.03 17.55 -12.05
CA MET A 414 -0.75 17.57 -11.34
C MET A 414 0.34 16.80 -12.09
N LEU A 415 0.02 15.59 -12.58
CA LEU A 415 0.93 14.80 -13.41
C LEU A 415 1.25 15.53 -14.73
N TYR A 416 0.26 16.25 -15.30
CA TYR A 416 0.50 17.14 -16.44
C TYR A 416 1.48 18.28 -16.11
N ARG A 417 1.39 18.86 -14.91
CA ARG A 417 2.31 19.91 -14.44
C ARG A 417 3.75 19.40 -14.33
N GLU A 418 3.96 18.20 -13.78
CA GLU A 418 5.30 17.58 -13.70
C GLU A 418 5.93 17.40 -15.10
N PHE A 419 5.13 16.98 -16.07
CA PHE A 419 5.59 16.77 -17.44
C PHE A 419 5.92 18.08 -18.19
N ARG A 420 5.20 19.17 -17.89
CA ARG A 420 5.32 20.48 -18.56
C ARG A 420 6.32 21.44 -17.90
N SER A 421 7.38 20.94 -17.27
CA SER A 421 8.40 21.71 -16.51
C SER A 421 9.17 22.82 -17.29
N GLY A 422 8.67 23.29 -18.43
CA GLY A 422 9.09 24.52 -19.14
C GLY A 422 8.08 25.69 -19.13
N VAL A 423 6.89 25.59 -18.51
CA VAL A 423 5.94 26.72 -18.49
C VAL A 423 6.18 27.62 -17.26
N THR A 424 6.83 28.76 -17.48
CA THR A 424 6.98 29.84 -16.49
C THR A 424 5.84 30.86 -16.63
N GLY A 425 4.89 30.83 -15.70
CA GLY A 425 3.81 31.83 -15.62
C GLY A 425 2.66 31.42 -14.68
N PRO A 426 1.87 32.37 -14.16
CA PRO A 426 0.66 32.05 -13.40
C PRO A 426 -0.41 31.51 -14.36
N VAL A 427 -0.76 30.24 -14.20
CA VAL A 427 -1.87 29.61 -14.93
C VAL A 427 -3.09 29.57 -14.02
N ASP A 428 -4.17 30.23 -14.43
CA ASP A 428 -5.44 30.27 -13.68
C ASP A 428 -6.31 29.07 -14.06
N TYR A 429 -6.45 28.11 -13.14
CA TYR A 429 -7.28 26.92 -13.30
C TYR A 429 -8.64 27.11 -12.60
N ARG A 430 -9.40 28.14 -12.98
CA ARG A 430 -10.76 28.31 -12.46
C ARG A 430 -11.72 27.31 -13.10
N ILE A 431 -12.28 26.44 -12.27
CA ILE A 431 -13.47 25.67 -12.59
C ILE A 431 -14.63 26.64 -12.68
N THR A 432 -15.06 27.01 -13.88
CA THR A 432 -16.35 27.70 -14.05
C THR A 432 -17.43 26.63 -14.10
N GLN A 433 -18.25 26.54 -13.04
CA GLN A 433 -19.51 25.82 -13.13
C GLN A 433 -20.40 26.57 -14.12
N SER A 434 -20.64 25.95 -15.27
CA SER A 434 -21.76 26.30 -16.14
C SER A 434 -23.00 25.60 -15.62
N ASN A 435 -24.10 26.34 -15.48
CA ASN A 435 -25.33 25.91 -14.80
C ASN A 435 -26.14 24.81 -15.52
N GLN A 436 -25.60 24.15 -16.55
CA GLN A 436 -26.30 23.05 -17.22
C GLN A 436 -25.28 22.01 -17.74
N ASN A 437 -25.08 20.94 -16.97
CA ASN A 437 -24.58 19.58 -17.33
C ASN A 437 -23.57 19.39 -18.48
N ARG A 438 -22.80 20.42 -18.86
CA ARG A 438 -21.74 20.35 -19.86
C ARG A 438 -20.58 21.19 -19.37
N LYS A 439 -19.54 20.52 -18.89
CA LYS A 439 -18.24 21.14 -18.60
C LYS A 439 -17.51 21.32 -19.94
N THR A 440 -17.46 22.54 -20.45
CA THR A 440 -16.58 22.91 -21.56
C THR A 440 -15.26 23.42 -20.97
N PHE A 441 -14.14 22.83 -21.38
CA PHE A 441 -12.81 23.18 -20.88
C PHE A 441 -12.06 23.99 -21.92
N GLN A 442 -11.45 25.10 -21.50
CA GLN A 442 -10.52 25.86 -22.32
C GLN A 442 -9.10 25.48 -21.88
N PHE A 443 -8.46 24.58 -22.63
CA PHE A 443 -7.03 24.28 -22.47
C PHE A 443 -6.28 25.15 -23.47
N GLY A 444 -5.74 26.29 -23.02
CA GLY A 444 -5.00 27.17 -23.89
C GLY A 444 -4.38 28.34 -23.14
N GLU A 445 -3.20 28.76 -23.59
CA GLU A 445 -2.56 30.00 -23.16
C GLU A 445 -3.51 31.17 -23.30
N ILE A 446 -3.48 32.10 -22.34
CA ILE A 446 -4.12 33.40 -22.51
C ILE A 446 -3.35 34.13 -23.61
N VAL A 447 -3.82 33.99 -24.86
CA VAL A 447 -3.52 34.94 -25.92
C VAL A 447 -4.85 35.54 -26.35
N CYS A 448 -5.20 36.65 -25.71
CA CYS A 448 -5.64 37.89 -26.36
C CYS A 448 -6.26 38.84 -25.33
N GLY A 449 -5.81 40.09 -25.35
CA GLY A 449 -6.45 41.21 -24.65
C GLY A 449 -7.79 41.58 -25.29
N CYS A 450 -8.83 40.76 -25.07
CA CYS A 450 -10.18 41.08 -25.49
C CYS A 450 -11.00 41.55 -24.29
N THR A 451 -11.12 42.86 -24.14
CA THR A 451 -12.23 43.50 -23.44
C THR A 451 -13.50 43.32 -24.28
N GLY A 452 -14.34 42.34 -23.96
CA GLY A 452 -15.65 42.17 -24.61
C GLY A 452 -16.43 41.02 -23.98
N ALA A 453 -17.63 41.32 -23.50
CA ALA A 453 -18.52 40.36 -22.82
C ALA A 453 -18.91 39.17 -23.72
N PHE A 454 -19.12 38.00 -23.11
CA PHE A 454 -19.67 36.82 -23.78
C PHE A 454 -21.08 37.10 -24.33
N PRO A 455 -21.41 36.69 -25.57
CA PRO A 455 -22.76 36.80 -26.11
C PRO A 455 -23.68 35.77 -25.44
N THR A 456 -24.90 36.21 -25.09
CA THR A 456 -25.90 35.45 -24.32
C THR A 456 -26.86 34.60 -25.18
N SER A 457 -26.53 34.28 -26.43
CA SER A 457 -27.43 33.47 -27.27
C SER A 457 -27.11 31.97 -27.19
N SER A 458 -28.12 31.17 -26.86
CA SER A 458 -28.09 29.69 -26.91
C SER A 458 -27.94 29.16 -28.33
N ILE A 459 -27.02 28.21 -28.54
CA ILE A 459 -26.81 27.53 -29.82
C ILE A 459 -28.00 26.62 -30.12
N GLY A 460 -28.74 26.95 -31.18
CA GLY A 460 -29.90 26.19 -31.66
C GLY A 460 -30.54 26.70 -32.96
N ASP A 461 -30.24 27.93 -33.42
CA ASP A 461 -30.81 28.44 -34.67
C ASP A 461 -29.88 28.19 -35.88
N PRO A 462 -30.44 27.84 -37.07
CA PRO A 462 -29.66 27.59 -38.27
C PRO A 462 -29.12 28.90 -38.87
N PRO A 463 -28.01 28.81 -39.64
CA PRO A 463 -27.22 29.97 -40.03
C PRO A 463 -27.97 30.88 -41.00
N ARG A 464 -27.89 32.19 -40.78
CA ARG A 464 -28.07 33.23 -41.80
C ARG A 464 -26.76 33.92 -42.08
#